data_AF-A0A953TV22-F1
#
_entry.id   AF-A0A953TV22-F1
#
_cell.length_a   1.000
_cell.length_b   1.000
_cell.length_c   1.000
_cell.angle_alpha   90.00
_cell.angle_beta   90.00
_cell.angle_gamma   90.00
#
_symmetry.space_group_name_H-M   'P 1'
#
loop_
_entity.id
_entity.type
_entity.pdbx_description
1 polymer ?
#
loop_
_entity_poly.entity_id
_entity_poly.type
_entity_poly.pdbx_seq_one_letter_code
_entity_poly.pdbx_strand_id
1 'polypeptide(L)'
;MSHTSAKSTVAIVTGDEALADELAEALRADFELRKATSYDQAYTLLESGELDVALLDLNTKNGTFREGLELLGQVQNSDLDTMVIVL
;
A
#
# COMPACT_ATOMS: atom_id res chain seq x y z
N MET A 1 -12.03 9.65 -29.00
CA MET A 1 -11.07 9.97 -27.93
C MET A 1 -11.27 8.91 -26.85
N SER A 2 -10.53 7.81 -26.89
CA SER A 2 -10.60 6.81 -25.82
C SER A 2 -9.88 7.39 -24.61
N HIS A 3 -10.64 7.77 -23.58
CA HIS A 3 -10.08 7.94 -22.25
C HIS A 3 -9.72 6.54 -21.75
N THR A 4 -8.49 6.08 -22.04
CA THR A 4 -7.90 5.03 -21.22
C THR A 4 -7.71 5.68 -19.86
N SER A 5 -8.66 5.49 -18.94
CA SER A 5 -8.47 5.87 -17.54
C SER A 5 -7.15 5.24 -17.10
N ALA A 6 -6.21 6.03 -16.62
CA ALA A 6 -5.04 5.47 -15.96
C ALA A 6 -5.54 4.54 -14.85
N LYS A 7 -4.95 3.36 -14.74
CA LYS A 7 -5.28 2.44 -13.66
C LYS A 7 -4.84 3.09 -12.35
N SER A 8 -5.65 3.00 -11.30
CA SER A 8 -5.24 3.47 -9.98
C SER A 8 -4.04 2.65 -9.50
N THR A 9 -3.11 3.33 -8.84
CA THR A 9 -1.92 2.73 -8.23
C THR A 9 -2.24 2.32 -6.81
N VAL A 10 -2.16 1.02 -6.55
CA VAL A 10 -2.46 0.41 -5.26
C VAL A 10 -1.17 -0.17 -4.66
N ALA A 11 -0.82 0.27 -3.46
CA ALA A 11 0.23 -0.34 -2.66
C ALA A 11 -0.35 -1.46 -1.78
N ILE A 12 0.29 -2.62 -1.75
CA ILE A 12 0.02 -3.71 -0.83
C ILE A 12 1.17 -3.74 0.19
N VAL A 13 0.85 -3.40 1.44
CA VAL A 13 1.81 -3.28 2.54
C VAL A 13 1.50 -4.37 3.58
N THR A 14 2.25 -5.46 3.52
CA THR A 14 2.12 -6.58 4.48
C THR A 14 3.44 -7.33 4.62
N GLY A 15 3.75 -7.75 5.85
CA GLY A 15 4.91 -8.61 6.12
C GLY A 15 4.69 -10.09 5.74
N ASP A 16 3.49 -10.46 5.28
CA ASP A 16 3.14 -11.80 4.79
C ASP A 16 3.24 -11.84 3.26
N GLU A 17 4.33 -12.41 2.74
CA GLU A 17 4.57 -12.50 1.30
C GLU A 17 3.48 -13.28 0.56
N ALA A 18 2.90 -14.31 1.20
CA ALA A 18 1.85 -15.11 0.57
C ALA A 18 0.56 -14.31 0.40
N LEU A 19 0.19 -13.53 1.42
CA LEU A 19 -0.93 -12.60 1.33
C LEU A 19 -0.68 -11.52 0.26
N ALA A 20 0.55 -10.97 0.21
CA ALA A 20 0.91 -9.97 -0.77
C ALA A 20 0.76 -10.49 -2.21
N ASP A 21 1.19 -11.74 -2.46
CA ASP A 21 1.07 -12.39 -3.77
C ASP A 21 -0.39 -12.74 -4.13
N GLU A 22 -1.18 -13.21 -3.17
CA GLU A 22 -2.60 -13.51 -3.37
C GLU A 22 -3.39 -12.26 -3.74
N LEU A 23 -3.21 -11.16 -2.99
CA LEU A 23 -3.83 -9.88 -3.29
C LEU A 23 -3.37 -9.33 -4.63
N ALA A 24 -2.08 -9.46 -4.94
CA ALA A 24 -1.56 -8.96 -6.21
C ALA A 24 -2.14 -9.71 -7.41
N GLU A 25 -2.24 -11.04 -7.32
CA GLU A 25 -2.85 -11.85 -8.38
C GLU A 25 -4.33 -11.51 -8.57
N ALA A 26 -5.07 -11.27 -7.47
CA ALA A 26 -6.48 -10.92 -7.52
C ALA A 26 -6.74 -9.53 -8.13
N LEU A 27 -5.84 -8.57 -7.94
CA LEU A 27 -6.06 -7.16 -8.29
C LEU A 27 -5.35 -6.69 -9.57
N ARG A 28 -4.38 -7.44 -10.11
CA ARG A 28 -3.54 -7.01 -11.25
C ARG A 28 -4.32 -6.74 -12.55
N ALA A 29 -5.53 -7.30 -12.69
CA ALA A 29 -6.37 -7.07 -13.86
C ALA A 29 -6.81 -5.60 -13.97
N ASP A 30 -7.03 -4.94 -12.83
CA ASP A 30 -7.68 -3.64 -12.75
C ASP A 30 -6.75 -2.52 -12.29
N PHE A 31 -5.71 -2.84 -11.53
CA PHE A 31 -4.85 -1.86 -10.85
C PHE A 31 -3.38 -1.94 -11.28
N GLU A 32 -2.63 -0.85 -11.09
CA GLU A 32 -1.17 -0.88 -11.05
C GLU A 32 -0.76 -1.20 -9.61
N LEU A 33 0.05 -2.24 -9.42
CA LEU A 33 0.33 -2.77 -8.09
C LEU A 33 1.78 -2.54 -7.68
N ARG A 34 1.97 -2.03 -6.46
CA ARG A 34 3.27 -1.94 -5.77
C ARG A 34 3.20 -2.78 -4.50
N LYS A 35 4.27 -3.49 -4.16
CA LYS A 35 4.35 -4.31 -2.94
C LYS A 35 5.41 -3.76 -2.00
N ALA A 36 5.11 -3.74 -0.71
CA ALA A 36 6.08 -3.53 0.36
C ALA A 36 5.92 -4.62 1.42
N THR A 37 7.01 -5.34 1.68
CA THR A 37 7.06 -6.42 2.68
C THR A 37 7.84 -6.07 3.94
N SER A 38 8.32 -4.83 4.03
CA SER A 38 8.97 -4.27 5.20
C SER A 38 8.56 -2.83 5.44
N TYR A 39 8.78 -2.34 6.66
CA TYR A 39 8.54 -0.94 7.03
C TYR A 39 9.27 0.04 6.11
N ASP A 40 10.56 -0.17 5.84
CA ASP A 40 11.36 0.74 5.00
C ASP A 40 10.84 0.83 3.55
N GLN A 41 10.38 -0.29 3.01
CA GLN A 41 9.75 -0.32 1.68
C GLN A 41 8.42 0.43 1.70
N ALA A 42 7.60 0.21 2.73
CA ALA A 42 6.32 0.87 2.89
C ALA A 42 6.49 2.39 3.02
N TYR A 43 7.44 2.82 3.85
CA TYR A 43 7.82 4.22 4.03
C TYR A 43 8.24 4.87 2.72
N THR A 44 9.14 4.22 1.97
CA THR A 44 9.60 4.72 0.66
C THR A 44 8.46 4.82 -0.34
N LEU A 45 7.53 3.85 -0.35
CA LEU A 45 6.37 3.88 -1.23
C LEU A 45 5.41 5.02 -0.89
N LEU A 46 5.13 5.26 0.39
CA LEU A 46 4.28 6.36 0.83
C LEU A 46 4.93 7.73 0.54
N GLU A 47 6.23 7.89 0.80
CA GLU A 47 6.97 9.13 0.48
C GLU A 47 6.96 9.49 -1.01
N SER A 48 6.86 8.49 -1.91
CA SER A 48 6.82 8.76 -3.34
C SER A 48 5.62 9.62 -3.76
N GLY A 49 4.54 9.62 -2.98
CA GLY A 49 3.34 10.41 -3.22
C GLY A 49 2.53 10.01 -4.45
N GLU A 50 2.82 8.85 -5.04
CA GLU A 50 2.19 8.35 -6.28
C GLU A 50 1.13 7.26 -6.02
N LEU A 51 0.60 7.16 -4.79
CA LEU A 51 -0.34 6.11 -4.41
C LEU A 51 -1.75 6.65 -4.29
N ASP A 52 -2.68 6.06 -5.02
CA ASP A 52 -4.11 6.35 -4.86
C ASP A 52 -4.68 5.59 -3.66
N VAL A 53 -4.25 4.35 -3.47
CA VAL A 53 -4.70 3.46 -2.38
C VAL A 53 -3.54 2.70 -1.76
N ALA A 54 -3.53 2.57 -0.43
CA ALA A 54 -2.67 1.66 0.30
C ALA A 54 -3.50 0.64 1.07
N LEU A 55 -3.30 -0.65 0.77
CA LEU A 55 -3.80 -1.78 1.57
C LEU A 55 -2.76 -2.07 2.65
N LEU A 56 -3.07 -1.74 3.89
CA LEU A 56 -2.14 -1.81 5.01
C LEU A 56 -2.55 -2.91 5.97
N ASP A 57 -1.73 -3.94 6.06
CA ASP A 57 -1.81 -4.94 7.12
C ASP A 57 -1.13 -4.39 8.38
N LEU A 58 -1.91 -4.19 9.45
CA LEU A 58 -1.40 -3.75 10.75
C LEU A 58 -0.75 -4.89 11.55
N ASN A 59 -0.96 -6.12 11.13
CA ASN A 59 -0.55 -7.33 11.83
C ASN A 59 0.56 -8.03 11.04
N THR A 60 1.62 -7.28 10.74
CA THR A 60 2.75 -7.82 10.00
C THR A 60 3.44 -8.89 10.84
N LYS A 61 3.52 -10.13 10.34
CA LYS A 61 4.25 -11.23 11.01
C LYS A 61 5.72 -10.87 11.32
N ASN A 62 6.27 -9.86 10.64
CA ASN A 62 7.66 -9.42 10.70
C ASN A 62 7.86 -7.94 11.07
N GLY A 63 6.80 -7.22 11.45
CA GLY A 63 6.87 -5.83 11.90
C GLY A 63 5.99 -5.62 13.13
N THR A 64 6.18 -4.52 13.84
CA THR A 64 5.37 -4.26 15.03
C THR A 64 4.07 -3.56 14.64
N PHE A 65 2.93 -3.90 15.27
CA PHE A 65 1.67 -3.14 15.15
C PHE A 65 1.88 -1.61 15.29
N ARG A 66 2.89 -1.22 16.07
CA ARG A 66 3.37 0.17 16.20
C ARG A 66 3.84 0.76 14.85
N GLU A 67 4.64 0.06 14.07
CA GLU A 67 5.11 0.51 12.75
C GLU A 67 3.93 0.77 11.80
N GLY A 68 2.91 -0.09 11.81
CA GLY A 68 1.68 0.13 11.02
C GLY A 68 0.95 1.41 11.43
N LEU A 69 0.85 1.67 12.74
CA LEU A 69 0.29 2.93 13.26
C LEU A 69 1.15 4.15 12.92
N GLU A 70 2.47 4.01 12.90
CA GLU A 70 3.39 5.08 12.50
C GLU A 70 3.21 5.44 11.02
N LEU A 71 3.06 4.44 10.14
CA LEU A 71 2.74 4.67 8.71
C LEU A 71 1.39 5.39 8.55
N LEU A 72 0.36 4.99 9.30
CA LEU A 72 -0.93 5.71 9.29
C LEU A 72 -0.78 7.16 9.76
N GLY A 73 0.01 7.38 10.81
CA GLY A 73 0.33 8.72 11.31
C GLY A 73 1.02 9.57 10.24
N GLN A 74 1.90 9.00 9.44
CA GLN A 74 2.56 9.74 8.35
C GLN A 74 1.60 10.11 7.23
N VAL A 75 0.75 9.18 6.79
CA VAL A 75 -0.28 9.49 5.78
C VAL A 75 -1.22 10.59 6.29
N GLN A 76 -1.66 10.51 7.55
CA GLN A 76 -2.55 11.51 8.13
C GLN A 76 -1.91 12.91 8.27
N ASN A 77 -0.59 12.97 8.51
CA ASN A 77 0.14 14.22 8.74
C ASN A 77 0.86 14.74 7.49
N SER A 78 0.65 14.12 6.33
CA SER A 78 1.23 14.54 5.05
C SER A 78 0.15 15.08 4.11
N ASP A 79 0.56 15.80 3.08
CA ASP A 79 -0.34 16.26 2.01
C ASP A 79 -0.65 15.14 0.99
N LEU A 80 -0.49 13.87 1.40
CA LEU A 80 -0.74 12.70 0.56
C LEU A 80 -2.25 12.51 0.38
N ASP A 81 -2.71 12.48 -0.87
CA ASP A 81 -4.09 12.14 -1.23
C ASP A 81 -4.27 10.62 -1.41
N THR A 82 -3.75 9.85 -0.45
CA THR A 82 -3.76 8.38 -0.49
C THR A 82 -4.86 7.83 0.41
N MET A 83 -5.74 7.02 -0.15
CA MET A 83 -6.75 6.28 0.63
C MET A 83 -6.12 5.05 1.29
N VAL A 84 -6.24 4.94 2.62
CA VAL A 84 -5.72 3.76 3.33
C VAL A 84 -6.86 2.81 3.71
N ILE A 85 -6.71 1.53 3.36
CA ILE A 85 -7.60 0.44 3.76
C ILE A 85 -6.81 -0.51 4.65
N VAL A 86 -7.27 -0.71 5.88
CA VAL A 86 -6.64 -1.62 6.83
C VAL A 86 -7.17 -3.05 6.62
N LEU A 87 -6.25 -4.03 6.56
CA LEU A 87 -6.53 -5.47 6.37
C LEU A 87 -6.64 -6.24 7.70
#